data_AF-A0A0A2XJN7-F1
#
_entry.id   AF-A0A0A2XJN7-F1
#
_cell.length_a   1.000
_cell.length_b   1.000
_cell.length_c   1.000
_cell.angle_alpha   90.00
_cell.angle_beta   90.00
_cell.angle_gamma   90.00
#
_symmetry.space_group_name_H-M   'P 1'
#
loop_
_entity.id
_entity.type
_entity.pdbx_description
1 polymer ?
#
loop_
_entity_poly.entity_id
_entity_poly.type
_entity_poly.pdbx_seq_one_letter_code
_entity_poly.pdbx_strand_id
1 'polypeptide(L)'
;MLLDRLRKDEQFKELLATVKQKETFFYQIQDKIVDIQKTIDRNKNIIKALDSDSEELQQQINDITMSGDVISSVSKIDEFTDSMVINEKKQNAFKFANSKLEKKKEYLLLTDYKKADDDIRLAYSKLYEYGREWIAKNIFSSEIMEDFNIFFSFFCNPYTPFRFKNSEEMKKGFISKINELLVDRIELAPVIELTGYNKLFEIKTSVFNRENKINELKEAL
;
A
#
# COMPACT_ATOMS: atom_id res chain seq x y z
N MET A 1 -24.79 8.16 18.34
CA MET A 1 -23.38 8.26 18.79
C MET A 1 -22.72 9.47 18.13
N LEU A 2 -21.67 10.09 18.70
CA LEU A 2 -21.00 11.28 18.12
C LEU A 2 -20.51 11.03 16.69
N LEU A 3 -20.04 9.80 16.43
CA LEU A 3 -19.59 9.36 15.12
C LEU A 3 -20.72 9.40 14.07
N ASP A 4 -21.95 9.02 14.43
CA ASP A 4 -23.11 9.09 13.52
C ASP A 4 -23.48 10.52 13.16
N ARG A 5 -23.24 11.45 14.08
CA ARG A 5 -23.48 12.88 13.84
C ARG A 5 -22.39 13.45 12.93
N LEU A 6 -21.12 13.10 13.16
CA LEU A 6 -20.02 13.44 12.27
C LEU A 6 -20.25 12.91 10.85
N ARG A 7 -20.73 11.66 10.71
CA ARG A 7 -21.08 11.06 9.40
C ARG A 7 -22.20 11.80 8.66
N LYS A 8 -23.02 12.58 9.38
CA LYS A 8 -24.08 13.41 8.79
C LYS A 8 -23.60 14.80 8.42
N ASP A 9 -22.44 15.23 8.91
CA ASP A 9 -21.83 16.51 8.59
C ASP A 9 -21.41 16.58 7.12
N GLU A 10 -21.82 17.63 6.42
CA GLU A 10 -21.60 17.77 4.97
C GLU A 10 -20.12 17.93 4.63
N GLN A 11 -19.36 18.70 5.42
CA GLN A 11 -17.94 18.88 5.18
C GLN A 11 -17.17 17.58 5.42
N PHE A 12 -17.56 16.79 6.43
CA PHE A 12 -17.00 15.45 6.62
C PHE A 12 -17.30 14.52 5.43
N LYS A 13 -18.52 14.53 4.90
CA LYS A 13 -18.89 13.72 3.72
C LYS A 13 -18.09 14.10 2.48
N GLU A 14 -17.89 15.40 2.23
CA GLU A 14 -17.09 15.88 1.09
C GLU A 14 -15.62 15.45 1.19
N LEU A 15 -15.02 15.58 2.38
CA LEU A 15 -13.66 15.13 2.63
C LEU A 15 -13.53 13.61 2.48
N LEU A 16 -14.51 12.85 2.97
CA LEU A 16 -14.54 11.40 2.83
C LEU A 16 -14.68 10.97 1.35
N ALA A 17 -15.52 11.65 0.58
CA ALA A 17 -15.66 11.41 -0.85
C ALA A 17 -14.33 11.70 -1.59
N THR A 18 -13.64 12.78 -1.22
CA THR A 18 -12.33 13.14 -1.76
C THR A 18 -11.30 12.04 -1.47
N VAL A 19 -11.26 11.53 -0.22
CA VAL A 19 -10.38 10.41 0.15
C VAL A 19 -10.67 9.18 -0.72
N LYS A 20 -11.93 8.77 -0.85
CA LYS A 20 -12.32 7.61 -1.67
C LYS A 20 -11.93 7.75 -3.15
N GLN A 21 -12.04 8.96 -3.70
CA GLN A 21 -11.61 9.24 -5.06
C GLN A 21 -10.09 9.08 -5.21
N LYS A 22 -9.32 9.61 -4.24
CA LYS A 22 -7.85 9.49 -4.23
C LYS A 22 -7.39 8.05 -4.00
N GLU A 23 -8.07 7.29 -3.13
CA GLU A 23 -7.87 5.84 -2.95
C GLU A 23 -8.05 5.07 -4.24
N THR A 24 -9.17 5.29 -4.93
CA THR A 24 -9.46 4.62 -6.20
C THR A 24 -8.34 4.88 -7.21
N PHE A 25 -7.89 6.14 -7.32
CA PHE A 25 -6.80 6.49 -8.22
C PHE A 25 -5.46 5.87 -7.81
N PHE A 26 -5.15 5.85 -6.50
CA PHE A 26 -3.95 5.23 -5.96
C PHE A 26 -3.90 3.72 -6.28
N TYR A 27 -4.99 3.00 -6.04
CA TYR A 27 -5.08 1.57 -6.32
C TYR A 27 -4.99 1.26 -7.82
N GLN A 28 -5.56 2.10 -8.69
CA GLN A 28 -5.38 1.95 -10.14
C GLN A 28 -3.92 2.05 -10.59
N ILE A 29 -3.11 2.91 -9.96
CA ILE A 29 -1.68 2.99 -10.25
C ILE A 29 -0.97 1.75 -9.72
N GLN A 30 -1.33 1.30 -8.52
CA GLN A 30 -0.78 0.10 -7.91
C GLN A 30 -1.04 -1.15 -8.76
N ASP A 31 -2.26 -1.31 -9.28
CA ASP A 31 -2.64 -2.41 -10.16
C ASP A 31 -1.82 -2.42 -11.45
N LYS A 32 -1.61 -1.25 -12.07
CA LYS A 32 -0.73 -1.13 -13.26
C LYS A 32 0.68 -1.61 -12.98
N ILE A 33 1.24 -1.29 -11.81
CA ILE A 33 2.59 -1.72 -11.41
C ILE A 33 2.61 -3.23 -11.16
N VAL A 34 1.57 -3.78 -10.52
CA VAL A 34 1.40 -5.23 -10.31
C VAL A 34 1.31 -5.98 -11.65
N ASP A 35 0.60 -5.46 -12.64
CA ASP A 35 0.47 -6.10 -13.95
C ASP A 35 1.80 -6.10 -14.72
N ILE A 36 2.60 -5.05 -14.60
CA ILE A 36 3.97 -5.03 -15.13
C ILE A 36 4.81 -6.13 -14.44
N GLN A 37 4.73 -6.25 -13.11
CA GLN A 37 5.44 -7.28 -12.35
C GLN A 37 5.04 -8.70 -12.81
N LYS A 38 3.73 -8.98 -12.90
CA LYS A 38 3.21 -10.26 -13.40
C LYS A 38 3.72 -10.58 -14.82
N THR A 39 3.80 -9.57 -15.68
CA THR A 39 4.31 -9.73 -17.05
C THR A 39 5.79 -10.09 -17.06
N ILE A 40 6.60 -9.40 -16.24
CA ILE A 40 8.03 -9.71 -16.09
C ILE A 40 8.22 -11.14 -15.58
N ASP A 41 7.46 -11.54 -14.56
CA ASP A 41 7.56 -12.88 -13.97
C ASP A 41 7.13 -13.97 -14.95
N ARG A 42 6.06 -13.73 -15.72
CA ARG A 42 5.67 -14.61 -16.84
C ARG A 42 6.79 -14.76 -17.86
N ASN A 43 7.41 -13.66 -18.28
CA ASN A 43 8.51 -13.69 -19.25
C ASN A 43 9.72 -14.44 -18.69
N LYS A 44 10.06 -14.29 -17.41
CA LYS A 44 11.12 -15.05 -16.74
C LYS A 44 10.84 -16.55 -16.76
N ASN A 45 9.58 -16.97 -16.54
CA ASN A 45 9.20 -18.37 -16.62
C ASN A 45 9.29 -18.92 -18.05
N ILE A 46 8.91 -18.12 -19.06
CA ILE A 46 9.08 -18.51 -20.47
C ILE A 46 10.56 -18.67 -20.83
N ILE A 47 11.44 -17.76 -20.38
CA ILE A 47 12.88 -17.87 -20.61
C ILE A 47 13.41 -19.18 -20.01
N LYS A 48 13.05 -19.50 -18.76
CA LYS A 48 13.45 -20.76 -18.11
C LYS A 48 12.98 -22.00 -18.87
N ALA A 49 11.76 -21.99 -19.40
CA ALA A 49 11.25 -23.09 -20.21
C ALA A 49 12.05 -23.25 -21.51
N LEU A 50 12.33 -22.13 -22.21
CA LEU A 50 13.15 -22.14 -23.42
C LEU A 50 14.60 -22.59 -23.15
N ASP A 51 15.16 -22.26 -21.99
CA ASP A 51 16.49 -22.73 -21.55
C ASP A 51 16.46 -24.27 -21.40
N SER A 52 15.48 -24.81 -20.67
CA SER A 52 15.30 -26.26 -20.49
C SER A 52 15.10 -26.99 -21.82
N ASP A 53 14.24 -26.45 -22.71
CA ASP A 53 14.01 -27.04 -24.03
C ASP A 53 15.32 -27.08 -24.85
N SER A 54 16.17 -26.06 -24.73
CA SER A 54 17.44 -25.99 -25.46
C SER A 54 18.49 -26.95 -24.89
N GLU A 55 18.50 -27.19 -23.57
CA GLU A 55 19.33 -28.21 -22.93
C GLU A 55 18.93 -29.62 -23.39
N GLU A 56 17.62 -29.90 -23.49
CA GLU A 56 17.11 -31.17 -24.01
C GLU A 56 17.49 -31.41 -25.48
N LEU A 57 17.33 -30.39 -26.33
CA LEU A 57 17.75 -30.46 -27.75
C LEU A 57 19.25 -30.69 -27.88
N GLN A 58 20.07 -30.03 -27.06
CA GLN A 58 21.51 -30.24 -27.04
C GLN A 58 21.87 -31.68 -26.61
N GLN A 59 21.14 -32.25 -25.65
CA GLN A 59 21.34 -33.63 -25.25
C GLN A 59 21.01 -34.60 -26.39
N GLN A 60 19.92 -34.36 -27.13
CA GLN A 60 19.56 -35.18 -28.30
C GLN A 60 20.63 -35.11 -29.41
N ILE A 61 21.21 -33.94 -29.65
CA ILE A 61 22.35 -33.78 -30.57
C ILE A 61 23.56 -34.60 -30.07
N ASN A 62 23.87 -34.53 -28.77
CA ASN A 62 24.98 -35.28 -28.17
C ASN A 62 24.77 -36.80 -28.33
N ASP A 63 23.55 -37.30 -28.09
CA ASP A 63 23.22 -38.71 -28.21
C ASP A 63 23.40 -39.22 -29.65
N ILE A 64 22.93 -38.45 -30.64
CA ILE A 64 23.15 -38.77 -32.07
C ILE A 64 24.65 -38.81 -32.37
N THR A 65 25.41 -37.81 -31.90
CA THR A 65 26.85 -37.70 -32.15
C THR A 65 27.64 -38.86 -31.53
N MET A 66 27.25 -39.32 -30.34
CA MET A 66 27.88 -40.45 -29.65
C MET A 66 27.52 -41.81 -30.24
N SER A 67 26.34 -41.94 -30.87
CA SER A 67 25.86 -43.21 -31.46
C SER A 67 26.57 -43.63 -32.75
N GLY A 68 27.33 -42.73 -33.40
CA GLY A 68 28.07 -43.00 -34.64
C GLY A 68 27.24 -42.84 -35.94
N ASP A 69 25.93 -42.63 -35.84
CA ASP A 69 24.99 -42.43 -36.97
C ASP A 69 24.91 -40.98 -37.46
N VAL A 70 26.01 -40.23 -37.37
CA VAL A 70 26.06 -38.79 -37.64
C VAL A 70 25.70 -38.46 -39.09
N ILE A 71 26.20 -39.27 -40.04
CA ILE A 71 26.04 -39.02 -41.49
C ILE A 71 24.58 -39.18 -41.92
N SER A 72 23.84 -40.12 -41.33
CA SER A 72 22.43 -40.37 -41.65
C SER A 72 21.48 -39.43 -40.92
N SER A 73 21.98 -38.69 -39.91
CA SER A 73 21.16 -37.87 -39.00
C SER A 73 21.44 -36.36 -39.09
N VAL A 74 22.26 -35.90 -40.04
CA VAL A 74 22.62 -34.48 -40.22
C VAL A 74 21.39 -33.57 -40.28
N SER A 75 20.35 -33.96 -41.03
CA SER A 75 19.13 -33.14 -41.14
C SER A 75 18.42 -32.93 -39.81
N LYS A 76 18.45 -33.92 -38.90
CA LYS A 76 17.87 -33.80 -37.56
C LYS A 76 18.73 -32.91 -36.65
N ILE A 77 20.05 -32.99 -36.78
CA ILE A 77 20.98 -32.10 -36.06
C ILE A 77 20.75 -30.65 -36.49
N ASP A 78 20.60 -30.41 -37.80
CA ASP A 78 20.28 -29.08 -38.33
C ASP A 78 18.94 -28.56 -37.78
N GLU A 79 17.88 -29.39 -37.80
CA GLU A 79 16.56 -29.04 -37.24
C GLU A 79 16.61 -28.68 -35.76
N PHE A 80 17.36 -29.45 -34.95
CA PHE A 80 17.53 -29.17 -33.52
C PHE A 80 18.33 -27.89 -33.28
N THR A 81 19.39 -27.68 -34.06
CA THR A 81 20.22 -26.48 -33.99
C THR A 81 19.41 -25.23 -34.36
N ASP A 82 18.63 -25.29 -35.44
CA ASP A 82 17.74 -24.20 -35.85
C ASP A 82 16.71 -23.87 -34.77
N SER A 83 16.15 -24.90 -34.13
CA SER A 83 15.21 -24.75 -33.02
C SER A 83 15.86 -24.07 -31.80
N MET A 84 17.10 -24.45 -31.45
CA MET A 84 17.87 -23.79 -30.39
C MET A 84 18.16 -22.32 -30.72
N VAL A 85 18.53 -22.00 -31.97
CA VAL A 85 18.74 -20.61 -32.41
C VAL A 85 17.45 -19.78 -32.30
N ILE A 86 16.30 -20.37 -32.64
CA ILE A 86 15.00 -19.72 -32.47
C ILE A 86 14.71 -19.47 -30.98
N ASN A 87 14.97 -20.44 -30.11
CA ASN A 87 14.80 -20.29 -28.66
C ASN A 87 15.67 -19.16 -28.11
N GLU A 88 16.96 -19.11 -28.48
CA GLU A 88 17.87 -18.05 -28.08
C GLU A 88 17.35 -16.65 -28.51
N LYS A 89 16.89 -16.51 -29.76
CA LYS A 89 16.30 -15.26 -30.26
C LYS A 89 15.07 -14.84 -29.45
N LYS A 90 14.18 -15.78 -29.11
CA LYS A 90 13.01 -15.51 -28.27
C LYS A 90 13.42 -15.08 -26.87
N GLN A 91 14.38 -15.75 -26.25
CA GLN A 91 14.89 -15.37 -24.93
C GLN A 91 15.47 -13.96 -24.94
N ASN A 92 16.27 -13.60 -25.94
CA ASN A 92 16.85 -12.26 -26.06
C ASN A 92 15.76 -11.19 -26.22
N ALA A 93 14.71 -11.47 -26.99
CA ALA A 93 13.56 -10.58 -27.09
C ALA A 93 12.84 -10.39 -25.73
N PHE A 94 12.61 -11.47 -24.97
CA PHE A 94 12.01 -11.38 -23.64
C PHE A 94 12.91 -10.67 -22.62
N LYS A 95 14.23 -10.90 -22.65
CA LYS A 95 15.21 -10.20 -21.81
C LYS A 95 15.19 -8.70 -22.08
N PHE A 96 15.17 -8.30 -23.34
CA PHE A 96 15.05 -6.89 -23.74
C PHE A 96 13.72 -6.28 -23.30
N ALA A 97 12.60 -6.97 -23.53
CA ALA A 97 11.28 -6.53 -23.10
C ALA A 97 11.21 -6.36 -21.57
N ASN A 98 11.76 -7.32 -20.81
CA ASN A 98 11.84 -7.23 -19.35
C ASN A 98 12.66 -6.04 -18.88
N SER A 99 13.81 -5.76 -19.52
CA SER A 99 14.61 -4.57 -19.19
C SER A 99 13.81 -3.28 -19.36
N LYS A 100 13.03 -3.16 -20.45
CA LYS A 100 12.17 -2.00 -20.69
C LYS A 100 11.01 -1.92 -19.67
N LEU A 101 10.41 -3.05 -19.33
CA LEU A 101 9.33 -3.12 -18.34
C LEU A 101 9.80 -2.76 -16.93
N GLU A 102 10.99 -3.21 -16.51
CA GLU A 102 11.58 -2.85 -15.21
C GLU A 102 11.84 -1.35 -15.12
N LYS A 103 12.40 -0.73 -16.17
CA LYS A 103 12.57 0.74 -16.23
C LYS A 103 11.21 1.47 -16.16
N LYS A 104 10.20 0.97 -16.87
CA LYS A 104 8.84 1.55 -16.86
C LYS A 104 8.21 1.45 -15.47
N LYS A 105 8.38 0.31 -14.80
CA LYS A 105 7.93 0.08 -13.43
C LYS A 105 8.59 1.06 -12.47
N GLU A 106 9.91 1.20 -12.53
CA GLU A 106 10.68 2.14 -11.71
C GLU A 106 10.23 3.59 -11.96
N TYR A 107 10.04 3.97 -13.22
CA TYR A 107 9.55 5.30 -13.58
C TYR A 107 8.17 5.59 -12.98
N LEU A 108 7.22 4.65 -13.08
CA LEU A 108 5.87 4.79 -12.50
C LEU A 108 5.91 4.91 -10.97
N LEU A 109 6.77 4.12 -10.32
CA LEU A 109 6.98 4.19 -8.87
C LEU A 109 7.48 5.58 -8.44
N LEU A 110 8.48 6.09 -9.16
CA LEU A 110 9.09 7.38 -8.86
C LEU A 110 8.25 8.58 -9.28
N THR A 111 7.23 8.42 -10.13
CA THR A 111 6.39 9.52 -10.62
C THR A 111 4.98 9.43 -10.07
N ASP A 112 4.10 8.73 -10.78
CA ASP A 112 2.66 8.67 -10.53
C ASP A 112 2.33 8.06 -9.18
N TYR A 113 2.98 6.96 -8.80
CA TYR A 113 2.72 6.29 -7.53
C TYR A 113 3.11 7.16 -6.34
N LYS A 114 4.29 7.78 -6.37
CA LYS A 114 4.72 8.70 -5.30
C LYS A 114 3.80 9.92 -5.18
N LYS A 115 3.39 10.49 -6.32
CA LYS A 115 2.46 11.62 -6.32
C LYS A 115 1.10 11.23 -5.73
N ALA A 116 0.57 10.08 -6.15
CA ALA A 116 -0.69 9.56 -5.62
C ALA A 116 -0.59 9.27 -4.12
N ASP A 117 0.54 8.73 -3.64
CA ASP A 117 0.85 8.48 -2.23
C ASP A 117 0.84 9.75 -1.37
N ASP A 118 1.45 10.83 -1.87
CA ASP A 118 1.44 12.12 -1.18
C ASP A 118 0.05 12.76 -1.17
N ASP A 119 -0.67 12.69 -2.30
CA ASP A 119 -2.03 13.23 -2.45
C ASP A 119 -3.01 12.57 -1.47
N ILE A 120 -3.02 11.23 -1.41
CA ILE A 120 -3.92 10.49 -0.53
C ILE A 120 -3.57 10.69 0.94
N ARG A 121 -2.27 10.74 1.29
CA ARG A 121 -1.83 11.04 2.65
C ARG A 121 -2.33 12.42 3.10
N LEU A 122 -2.24 13.42 2.23
CA LEU A 122 -2.75 14.77 2.51
C LEU A 122 -4.27 14.77 2.67
N ALA A 123 -4.99 14.02 1.84
CA ALA A 123 -6.45 13.89 1.93
C ALA A 123 -6.89 13.28 3.27
N TYR A 124 -6.26 12.18 3.70
CA TYR A 124 -6.51 11.58 5.01
C TYR A 124 -6.17 12.53 6.16
N SER A 125 -5.04 13.25 6.06
CA SER A 125 -4.65 14.22 7.09
C SER A 125 -5.73 15.28 7.30
N LYS A 126 -6.31 15.81 6.21
CA LYS A 126 -7.41 16.79 6.27
C LYS A 126 -8.68 16.20 6.86
N LEU A 127 -9.03 14.97 6.46
CA LEU A 127 -10.20 14.26 7.00
C LEU A 127 -10.07 14.03 8.52
N TYR A 128 -8.91 13.57 8.97
CA TYR A 128 -8.66 13.33 10.40
C TYR A 128 -8.59 14.61 11.21
N GLU A 129 -7.94 15.65 10.68
CA GLU A 129 -7.90 16.95 11.32
C GLU A 129 -9.31 17.51 11.53
N TYR A 130 -10.13 17.49 10.47
CA TYR A 130 -11.52 17.92 10.56
C TYR A 130 -12.34 17.08 11.54
N GLY A 131 -12.28 15.75 11.42
CA GLY A 131 -13.00 14.85 12.31
C GLY A 131 -12.62 15.05 13.77
N ARG A 132 -11.33 15.24 14.05
CA ARG A 132 -10.80 15.53 15.39
C ARG A 132 -11.35 16.84 15.94
N GLU A 133 -11.29 17.94 15.16
CA GLU A 133 -11.79 19.24 15.59
C GLU A 133 -13.31 19.23 15.81
N TRP A 134 -14.04 18.60 14.91
CA TRP A 134 -15.48 18.45 15.00
C TRP A 134 -15.87 17.66 16.26
N ILE A 135 -15.22 16.51 16.51
CA ILE A 135 -15.47 15.70 17.70
C ILE A 135 -15.11 16.48 18.97
N ALA A 136 -13.93 17.13 19.00
CA ALA A 136 -13.50 17.92 20.14
C ALA A 136 -14.53 19.02 20.45
N LYS A 137 -14.95 19.81 19.46
CA LYS A 137 -15.97 20.86 19.64
C LYS A 137 -17.27 20.29 20.20
N ASN A 138 -17.76 19.18 19.65
CA ASN A 138 -19.02 18.58 20.06
C ASN A 138 -18.95 17.86 21.42
N ILE A 139 -17.77 17.39 21.85
CA ILE A 139 -17.57 16.88 23.22
C ILE A 139 -17.49 18.07 24.19
N PHE A 140 -16.66 19.06 23.89
CA PHE A 140 -16.43 20.20 24.77
C PHE A 140 -17.65 21.12 24.92
N SER A 141 -18.56 21.11 23.96
CA SER A 141 -19.83 21.84 24.01
C SER A 141 -21.04 20.99 24.45
N SER A 142 -20.82 19.76 24.94
CA SER A 142 -21.91 18.86 25.33
C SER A 142 -22.16 18.83 26.84
N GLU A 143 -23.33 18.32 27.22
CA GLU A 143 -23.68 17.93 28.60
C GLU A 143 -22.57 17.10 29.28
N ILE A 144 -21.73 16.37 28.52
CA ILE A 144 -20.60 15.63 29.08
C ILE A 144 -19.58 16.55 29.76
N MET A 145 -19.29 17.73 29.19
CA MET A 145 -18.41 18.70 29.86
C MET A 145 -19.10 19.44 30.99
N GLU A 146 -20.40 19.66 30.92
CA GLU A 146 -21.17 20.22 32.04
C GLU A 146 -21.18 19.24 33.22
N ASP A 147 -21.47 17.96 32.98
CA ASP A 147 -21.38 16.87 33.95
C ASP A 147 -19.96 16.71 34.50
N PHE A 148 -18.94 16.80 33.64
CA PHE A 148 -17.54 16.77 34.05
C PHE A 148 -17.16 17.98 34.92
N ASN A 149 -17.61 19.18 34.57
CA ASN A 149 -17.38 20.39 35.35
C ASN A 149 -18.11 20.35 36.70
N ILE A 150 -19.35 19.87 36.73
CA ILE A 150 -20.11 19.64 37.95
C ILE A 150 -19.39 18.61 38.81
N PHE A 151 -18.96 17.48 38.24
CA PHE A 151 -18.22 16.44 38.94
C PHE A 151 -16.86 16.95 39.45
N PHE A 152 -16.09 17.68 38.63
CA PHE A 152 -14.84 18.30 39.06
C PHE A 152 -15.08 19.30 40.19
N SER A 153 -16.16 20.08 40.12
CA SER A 153 -16.55 20.99 41.21
C SER A 153 -16.89 20.22 42.49
N PHE A 154 -17.52 19.04 42.42
CA PHE A 154 -17.75 18.18 43.59
C PHE A 154 -16.46 17.68 44.24
N PHE A 155 -15.39 17.53 43.46
CA PHE A 155 -14.12 16.99 43.91
C PHE A 155 -13.15 18.08 44.40
N CYS A 156 -13.25 19.29 43.85
CA CYS A 156 -12.40 20.43 44.18
C CYS A 156 -13.07 21.46 45.12
N ASN A 157 -14.37 21.35 45.37
CA ASN A 157 -15.07 22.21 46.31
C ASN A 157 -14.80 21.74 47.76
N PRO A 158 -14.15 22.57 48.61
CA PRO A 158 -13.76 22.21 49.97
C PRO A 158 -14.95 22.00 50.93
N TYR A 159 -16.18 22.31 50.49
CA TYR A 159 -17.41 22.19 51.27
C TYR A 159 -18.25 20.95 50.91
N THR A 160 -17.76 20.06 50.05
CA THR A 160 -18.49 18.85 49.66
C THR A 160 -18.45 17.78 50.76
N PRO A 161 -19.58 17.10 51.05
CA PRO A 161 -19.68 16.15 52.16
C PRO A 161 -18.91 14.84 51.94
N PHE A 162 -18.46 14.56 50.70
CA PHE A 162 -17.64 13.41 50.37
C PHE A 162 -16.16 13.78 50.46
N ARG A 163 -15.52 13.49 51.61
CA ARG A 163 -14.07 13.58 51.74
C ARG A 163 -13.43 12.25 51.31
N PHE A 164 -12.69 12.27 50.20
CA PHE A 164 -11.81 11.16 49.84
C PHE A 164 -10.74 10.98 50.92
N LYS A 165 -10.41 9.73 51.29
CA LYS A 165 -9.45 9.49 52.38
C LYS A 165 -8.04 9.91 52.00
N ASN A 166 -7.73 9.93 50.70
CA ASN A 166 -6.48 10.41 50.14
C ASN A 166 -6.63 10.78 48.65
N SER A 167 -5.59 11.39 48.09
CA SER A 167 -5.52 11.81 46.68
C SER A 167 -5.60 10.65 45.68
N GLU A 168 -5.28 9.43 46.10
CA GLU A 168 -5.25 8.25 45.22
C GLU A 168 -6.65 7.66 45.01
N GLU A 169 -7.49 7.61 46.05
CA GLU A 169 -8.92 7.28 45.93
C GLU A 169 -9.66 8.29 45.05
N MET A 170 -9.36 9.59 45.22
CA MET A 170 -9.91 10.67 44.43
C MET A 170 -9.59 10.48 42.94
N LYS A 171 -8.32 10.19 42.62
CA LYS A 171 -7.86 9.93 41.24
C LYS A 171 -8.50 8.67 40.65
N LYS A 172 -8.63 7.58 41.43
CA LYS A 172 -9.29 6.35 40.97
C LYS A 172 -10.78 6.56 40.67
N GLY A 173 -11.51 7.25 41.55
CA GLY A 173 -12.92 7.59 41.31
C GLY A 173 -13.13 8.47 40.07
N PHE A 174 -12.25 9.45 39.88
CA PHE A 174 -12.27 10.32 38.70
C PHE A 174 -12.02 9.54 37.39
N ILE A 175 -10.96 8.73 37.33
CA ILE A 175 -10.67 7.90 36.15
C ILE A 175 -11.79 6.89 35.88
N SER A 176 -12.36 6.28 36.93
CA SER A 176 -13.48 5.34 36.77
C SER A 176 -14.70 6.01 36.13
N LYS A 177 -15.03 7.25 36.53
CA LYS A 177 -16.18 7.98 35.97
C LYS A 177 -15.92 8.49 34.56
N ILE A 178 -14.71 8.94 34.26
CA ILE A 178 -14.28 9.24 32.88
C ILE A 178 -14.45 8.01 31.99
N ASN A 179 -13.99 6.85 32.47
CA ASN A 179 -14.11 5.61 31.71
C ASN A 179 -15.57 5.23 31.49
N GLU A 180 -16.43 5.33 32.50
CA GLU A 180 -17.88 5.10 32.34
C GLU A 180 -18.52 6.04 31.30
N LEU A 181 -18.18 7.34 31.34
CA LEU A 181 -18.77 8.34 30.44
C LEU A 181 -18.23 8.29 29.00
N LEU A 182 -16.97 7.90 28.81
CA LEU A 182 -16.31 7.87 27.51
C LEU A 182 -16.31 6.48 26.86
N VAL A 183 -16.05 5.41 27.61
CA VAL A 183 -15.85 4.05 27.07
C VAL A 183 -17.18 3.41 26.65
N ASP A 184 -18.27 3.65 27.39
CA ASP A 184 -19.58 3.09 27.01
C ASP A 184 -20.24 3.83 25.83
N ARG A 185 -19.73 5.00 25.44
CA ARG A 185 -20.28 5.84 24.35
C ARG A 185 -19.43 5.88 23.08
N ILE A 186 -18.22 5.33 23.12
CA ILE A 186 -17.27 5.31 22.00
C ILE A 186 -17.01 3.86 21.63
N GLU A 187 -17.57 3.40 20.50
CA GLU A 187 -17.11 2.16 19.88
C GLU A 187 -15.63 2.32 19.52
N LEU A 188 -14.76 1.62 20.25
CA LEU A 188 -13.32 1.55 20.00
C LEU A 188 -12.98 0.66 18.79
N ALA A 189 -13.99 0.10 18.11
CA ALA A 189 -13.77 -0.64 16.88
C ALA A 189 -13.14 0.30 15.84
N PRO A 190 -12.11 -0.16 15.10
CA PRO A 190 -11.53 0.63 14.02
C PRO A 190 -12.65 0.99 13.05
N VAL A 191 -12.90 2.29 12.92
CA VAL A 191 -13.87 2.80 11.95
C VAL A 191 -13.28 2.50 10.59
N ILE A 192 -13.85 1.55 9.86
CA ILE A 192 -13.34 1.06 8.55
C ILE A 192 -13.14 2.22 7.55
N GLU A 193 -13.92 3.29 7.67
CA GLU A 193 -13.82 4.50 6.84
C GLU A 193 -12.57 5.36 7.18
N LEU A 194 -11.90 5.06 8.30
CA LEU A 194 -10.76 5.78 8.88
C LEU A 194 -9.54 4.86 9.07
N THR A 195 -9.51 3.66 8.47
CA THR A 195 -8.37 2.74 8.61
C THR A 195 -7.18 3.09 7.71
N GLY A 196 -7.27 4.15 6.90
CA GLY A 196 -6.23 4.53 5.95
C GLY A 196 -6.21 3.65 4.69
N TYR A 197 -5.10 3.69 3.96
CA TYR A 197 -4.89 2.99 2.69
C TYR A 197 -3.67 2.06 2.74
N ASN A 198 -3.69 1.01 1.93
CA ASN A 198 -2.63 -0.01 1.90
C ASN A 198 -1.62 0.27 0.79
N LYS A 199 -0.34 0.37 1.17
CA LYS A 199 0.78 0.50 0.23
C LYS A 199 1.39 -0.87 -0.03
N LEU A 200 1.51 -1.26 -1.31
CA LEU A 200 2.24 -2.48 -1.69
C LEU A 200 3.72 -2.23 -2.00
N PHE A 201 4.08 -0.99 -2.36
CA PHE A 201 5.45 -0.66 -2.78
C PHE A 201 6.07 0.40 -1.89
N GLU A 202 7.34 0.20 -1.53
CA GLU A 202 8.20 1.20 -0.90
C GLU A 202 9.08 1.89 -1.93
N ILE A 203 9.20 3.21 -1.85
CA ILE A 203 10.13 3.98 -2.68
C ILE A 203 11.39 4.28 -1.85
N LYS A 204 12.47 3.55 -2.13
CA LYS A 204 13.77 3.68 -1.44
C LYS A 204 14.70 4.64 -2.18
N THR A 205 14.30 5.91 -2.32
CA THR A 205 15.10 6.90 -3.05
C THR A 205 15.05 8.25 -2.36
N SER A 206 16.22 8.85 -2.12
CA SER A 206 16.30 10.23 -1.61
C SER A 206 15.77 11.21 -2.67
N VAL A 207 15.29 12.38 -2.23
CA VAL A 207 14.68 13.40 -3.11
C VAL A 207 15.65 13.81 -4.24
N PHE A 208 16.93 14.03 -3.92
CA PHE A 208 17.96 14.40 -4.90
C PHE A 208 18.27 13.27 -5.91
N ASN A 209 18.29 12.02 -5.46
CA ASN A 209 18.55 10.90 -6.36
C ASN A 209 17.34 10.60 -7.25
N ARG A 210 16.13 11.00 -6.83
CA ARG A 210 14.89 10.74 -7.56
C ARG A 210 14.78 11.55 -8.85
N GLU A 211 15.07 12.85 -8.84
CA GLU A 211 14.95 13.67 -10.05
C GLU A 211 15.95 13.26 -11.14
N ASN A 212 17.21 13.02 -10.75
CA ASN A 212 18.23 12.49 -11.65
C ASN A 212 17.78 11.14 -12.23
N LYS A 213 17.27 10.24 -11.38
CA LYS A 213 16.81 8.92 -11.81
C LYS A 213 15.60 8.98 -12.75
N ILE A 214 14.67 9.90 -12.51
CA ILE A 214 13.52 10.13 -13.39
C ILE A 214 13.98 10.58 -14.78
N ASN A 215 14.96 11.48 -14.86
CA ASN A 215 15.50 11.95 -16.14
C ASN A 215 16.21 10.82 -16.90
N GLU A 216 17.06 10.05 -16.22
CA GLU A 216 17.70 8.85 -16.80
C GLU A 216 16.67 7.85 -17.35
N LEU A 217 15.60 7.60 -16.59
CA LEU A 217 14.56 6.64 -17.01
C LEU A 217 13.72 7.16 -18.17
N LYS A 218 13.49 8.48 -18.25
CA LYS A 218 12.78 9.12 -19.37
C LYS A 218 13.52 8.94 -20.68
N GLU A 219 14.83 9.11 -20.68
CA GLU A 219 15.67 8.93 -21.87
C GLU A 219 15.76 7.45 -22.29
N ALA A 220 15.55 6.53 -21.35
CA ALA A 220 15.69 5.09 -21.55
C ALA A 220 14.38 4.36 -21.89
N LEU A 221 13.23 5.05 -21.98
CA LEU A 221 11.89 4.51 -22.23
C LEU A 221 11.40 4.76 -23.66
#